data_AF-A0AAJ1UUL1-F1
#
_entry.id   AF-A0AAJ1UUL1-F1
#
_cell.length_a   1.000
_cell.length_b   1.000
_cell.length_c   1.000
_cell.angle_alpha   90.00
_cell.angle_beta   90.00
_cell.angle_gamma   90.00
#
_symmetry.space_group_name_H-M   'P 1'
#
loop_
_entity.id
_entity.type
_entity.pdbx_description
1 polymer ?
#
loop_
_entity_poly.entity_id
_entity_poly.type
_entity_poly.pdbx_seq_one_letter_code
_entity_poly.pdbx_strand_id
1 'polypeptide(L)' 'MVKKNWKIVTFWVLGSICILLGSMISGHLEKTLGVTDVGFGLALLISFVLFLVGGLLWISVAIAVKEAAEE' A
#
# COMPACT_ATOMS: atom_id res chain seq x y z
N MET A 1 -7.88 -27.24 1.76
CA MET A 1 -6.56 -26.59 1.67
C MET A 1 -6.51 -25.34 0.79
N VAL A 2 -7.08 -25.29 -0.42
CA VAL A 2 -6.91 -24.16 -1.37
C VAL A 2 -7.47 -22.79 -0.89
N LYS A 3 -8.55 -22.77 -0.09
CA LYS A 3 -9.23 -21.50 0.31
C LYS A 3 -8.44 -20.61 1.28
N LYS A 4 -7.53 -21.15 2.12
CA LYS A 4 -6.78 -20.36 3.12
C LYS A 4 -5.69 -19.52 2.46
N ASN A 5 -4.98 -20.11 1.49
CA ASN A 5 -3.88 -19.45 0.77
C ASN A 5 -4.37 -18.30 -0.12
N TRP A 6 -5.59 -18.40 -0.66
CA TRP A 6 -6.13 -17.34 -1.53
C TRP A 6 -6.38 -16.03 -0.76
N LYS A 7 -6.82 -16.09 0.50
CA LYS A 7 -6.99 -14.88 1.33
C LYS A 7 -5.67 -14.15 1.54
N ILE A 8 -4.60 -14.90 1.81
CA ILE A 8 -3.24 -14.35 2.00
C ILE A 8 -2.78 -13.65 0.71
N VAL A 9 -2.96 -14.31 -0.45
CA VAL A 9 -2.62 -13.73 -1.75
C VAL A 9 -3.43 -12.47 -2.04
N THR A 10 -4.73 -12.44 -1.73
CA THR A 10 -5.54 -11.23 -1.92
C THR A 10 -5.07 -10.06 -1.06
N PHE A 11 -4.69 -10.30 0.20
CA PHE A 11 -4.15 -9.27 1.08
C PHE A 11 -2.79 -8.76 0.60
N TRP A 12 -1.96 -9.66 0.07
CA TRP A 12 -0.66 -9.31 -0.51
C TRP A 12 -0.81 -8.41 -1.74
N VAL A 13 -1.68 -8.80 -2.68
CA VAL A 13 -1.98 -8.02 -3.89
C VAL A 13 -2.59 -6.66 -3.52
N LEU A 14 -3.50 -6.62 -2.55
CA LEU A 14 -4.11 -5.37 -2.09
C LEU A 14 -3.06 -4.41 -1.48
N GLY A 15 -2.12 -4.94 -0.69
CA GLY A 15 -1.00 -4.18 -0.15
C GLY A 15 -0.09 -3.62 -1.26
N SER A 16 0.23 -4.43 -2.27
CA SER A 16 1.02 -3.99 -3.44
C SER A 16 0.32 -2.91 -4.25
N ILE A 17 -1.01 -3.01 -4.43
CA ILE A 17 -1.80 -1.96 -5.10
C ILE A 17 -1.75 -0.65 -4.30
N CYS A 18 -1.86 -0.70 -2.98
CA CYS A 18 -1.73 0.49 -2.13
C CYS A 18 -0.36 1.16 -2.29
N ILE A 19 0.72 0.38 -2.28
CA ILE A 19 2.07 0.90 -2.49
C ILE A 19 2.22 1.49 -3.90
N LEU A 20 1.71 0.81 -4.92
CA LEU A 20 1.77 1.28 -6.31
C LEU A 20 1.04 2.61 -6.49
N LEU A 21 -0.16 2.75 -5.92
CA LEU A 21 -0.91 4.00 -5.93
C LEU A 21 -0.18 5.11 -5.16
N GLY A 22 0.39 4.79 -3.99
CA GLY A 22 1.23 5.73 -3.23
C GLY A 22 2.44 6.24 -4.02
N SER A 23 3.15 5.32 -4.69
CA SER A 23 4.29 5.63 -5.56
C SER A 23 3.90 6.44 -6.80
N MET A 24 2.76 6.16 -7.41
CA MET A 24 2.27 6.95 -8.55
C MET A 24 1.94 8.39 -8.14
N ILE A 25 1.26 8.56 -7.01
CA ILE A 25 0.90 9.90 -6.52
C ILE A 25 2.18 10.68 -6.15
N SER A 26 3.11 10.07 -5.41
CA SER A 26 4.37 10.74 -5.06
C SER A 26 5.27 11.01 -6.26
N GLY A 27 5.26 10.13 -7.26
CA GLY A 27 6.09 10.24 -8.46
C GLY A 27 5.58 11.26 -9.47
N HIS A 28 4.29 11.58 -9.46
CA HIS A 28 3.68 12.57 -10.35
C HIS A 28 3.38 13.91 -9.68
N LEU A 29 3.80 14.08 -8.42
CA LEU A 29 3.71 15.32 -7.67
C LEU A 29 4.73 16.34 -8.18
N GLU A 30 4.42 17.00 -9.30
CA GLU A 30 5.13 18.19 -9.77
C GLU A 30 4.43 19.47 -9.29
N LYS A 31 5.19 20.43 -8.78
CA LYS A 31 4.71 21.79 -8.53
C LYS A 31 4.52 22.52 -9.87
N THR A 32 3.44 22.20 -10.56
CA THR A 32 3.04 22.91 -11.78
C THR A 32 2.27 24.19 -11.46
N LEU A 33 2.23 25.12 -12.42
CA LEU A 33 1.51 26.38 -12.34
C LEU A 33 0.00 26.11 -12.19
N GLY A 34 -0.53 26.27 -10.97
CA GLY A 34 -1.93 26.02 -10.64
C GLY A 34 -2.16 25.10 -9.43
N VAL A 35 -1.12 24.47 -8.89
CA VAL A 35 -1.21 23.69 -7.65
C VAL A 35 -1.06 24.59 -6.43
N THR A 36 -2.12 24.66 -5.62
CA THR A 36 -2.09 25.30 -4.29
C THR A 36 -1.19 24.48 -3.35
N ASP A 37 -0.34 25.14 -2.56
CA ASP A 37 0.56 24.45 -1.60
C ASP A 37 -0.18 23.48 -0.67
N VAL A 38 -1.43 23.81 -0.34
CA VAL A 38 -2.33 22.95 0.44
C VAL A 38 -2.63 21.63 -0.27
N GLY A 39 -2.95 21.66 -1.58
CA GLY A 39 -3.24 20.46 -2.37
C GLY A 39 -2.02 19.56 -2.54
N PHE A 40 -0.83 20.17 -2.69
CA PHE A 40 0.44 19.45 -2.75
C PHE A 40 0.73 18.73 -1.42
N GLY A 41 0.58 19.43 -0.29
CA GLY A 41 0.77 18.84 1.04
C GLY A 41 -0.21 17.70 1.34
N LEU A 42 -1.47 17.85 0.92
CA LEU A 42 -2.51 16.84 1.12
C LEU A 42 -2.24 15.57 0.28
N ALA A 43 -1.79 15.71 -0.96
CA ALA A 43 -1.41 14.59 -1.82
C ALA A 43 -0.18 13.82 -1.28
N LEU A 44 0.80 14.53 -0.72
CA LEU A 44 1.94 13.92 -0.01
C LEU A 44 1.47 13.14 1.22
N LEU A 45 0.57 13.72 2.03
CA LEU A 45 0.01 13.08 3.21
C LEU A 45 -0.73 11.79 2.84
N ILE A 46 -1.55 11.83 1.78
CA ILE A 46 -2.27 10.65 1.28
C ILE A 46 -1.28 9.58 0.82
N SER A 47 -0.26 9.94 0.04
CA SER A 47 0.77 8.99 -0.42
C SER A 47 1.48 8.33 0.75
N PHE A 48 1.83 9.12 1.78
CA PHE A 48 2.46 8.61 2.99
C PHE A 48 1.57 7.62 3.75
N VAL A 49 0.28 7.92 3.92
CA VAL A 49 -0.68 7.00 4.54
C VAL A 49 -0.83 5.73 3.71
N LEU A 50 -0.86 5.83 2.38
CA LEU A 50 -0.92 4.66 1.50
C LEU A 50 0.30 3.75 1.66
N PHE A 51 1.50 4.30 1.80
CA PHE A 51 2.71 3.52 2.08
C PHE A 51 2.66 2.85 3.45
N LEU A 52 2.21 3.55 4.50
CA LEU A 52 2.06 2.97 5.83
C LEU A 52 1.07 1.80 5.83
N VAL A 53 -0.10 2.00 5.21
CA VAL A 53 -1.15 0.97 5.11
C VAL A 53 -0.64 -0.20 4.27
N GLY A 54 -0.06 0.06 3.09
CA GLY A 54 0.48 -0.99 2.22
C GLY A 54 1.57 -1.82 2.89
N GLY A 55 2.49 -1.18 3.62
CA GLY A 55 3.53 -1.85 4.41
C GLY A 55 2.95 -2.69 5.54
N LEU A 56 1.96 -2.17 6.26
CA LEU A 56 1.30 -2.88 7.36
C LEU A 56 0.55 -4.12 6.86
N LEU A 57 -0.14 -4.02 5.71
CA LEU A 57 -0.77 -5.17 5.05
C LEU A 57 0.26 -6.25 4.67
N TRP A 58 1.43 -5.86 4.16
CA TRP A 58 2.50 -6.79 3.83
C TRP A 58 3.11 -7.48 5.06
N ILE A 59 3.23 -6.77 6.19
CA ILE A 59 3.65 -7.37 7.45
C ILE A 59 2.62 -8.41 7.93
N SER A 60 1.32 -8.08 7.86
CA SER A 60 0.26 -9.02 8.21
C SER A 60 0.28 -10.28 7.33
N VAL A 61 0.55 -10.11 6.04
CA VAL A 61 0.72 -11.24 5.10
C VAL A 61 1.92 -12.10 5.48
N ALA A 62 3.07 -11.50 5.80
CA ALA A 62 4.26 -12.24 6.20
C ALA A 62 4.02 -13.11 7.45
N ILE A 63 3.28 -12.56 8.43
CA ILE A 63 2.87 -13.30 9.63
C ILE A 63 1.92 -14.44 9.26
N ALA A 64 0.89 -14.18 8.46
CA ALA A 64 -0.09 -15.19 8.05
C ALA A 64 0.54 -16.33 7.22
N VAL A 65 1.55 -16.01 6.39
CA VAL A 65 2.35 -17.01 5.66
C VAL A 65 3.17 -17.85 6.62
N LYS A 66 3.81 -17.24 7.62
CA LYS A 66 4.59 -17.95 8.64
C LYS A 66 3.71 -18.91 9.42
N GLU A 67 2.56 -18.45 9.91
CA GLU A 67 1.59 -19.30 10.63
C GLU A 67 1.09 -20.46 9.76
N ALA A 68 0.84 -20.22 8.47
CA ALA A 68 0.41 -21.28 7.55
C ALA A 68 1.52 -22.28 7.18
N ALA A 69 2.79 -21.96 7.44
CA ALA A 69 3.93 -22.85 7.21
C ALA A 69 4.33 -23.67 8.46
N GLU A 70 3.90 -23.23 9.65
CA GLU A 70 4.11 -23.95 10.91
C GLU A 70 2.98 -24.95 11.22
N GLU A 71 1.87 -24.92 10.48
CA GLU A 71 0.80 -25.94 10.45
C GLU A 71 1.06 -27.07 9.45
#